data_AF-A0A0E0K3R7-F1
#
_entry.id   AF-A0A0E0K3R7-F1
#
_cell.length_a   1.000
_cell.length_b   1.000
_cell.length_c   1.000
_cell.angle_alpha   90.00
_cell.angle_beta   90.00
_cell.angle_gamma   90.00
#
_symmetry.space_group_name_H-M   'P 1'
#
loop_
_entity.id
_entity.type
_entity.pdbx_description
1 polymer ?
#
loop_
_entity_poly.entity_id
_entity_poly.type
_entity_poly.pdbx_seq_one_letter_code
_entity_poly.pdbx_strand_id
1 'polypeptide(L)'
;MASASSSSSSFFDIEPLDGGEACLSGHAMDACSLCRKPLTRNCDIFMYRGNTPFCSEECRDHQMEMDEAAVRISATNARERAARNEQRHRLDASNVAVAANVPVLS
;
A
#
# COMPACT_ATOMS: atom_id res chain seq x y z
N MET A 1 -47.57 48.55 8.15
CA MET A 1 -47.03 48.78 6.78
C MET A 1 -46.19 50.05 6.85
N ALA A 2 -44.87 50.08 6.71
CA ALA A 2 -43.86 49.06 6.49
C ALA A 2 -42.60 49.43 7.31
N SER A 3 -41.87 48.40 7.69
CA SER A 3 -40.60 48.38 8.39
C SER A 3 -39.46 48.94 7.53
N ALA A 4 -38.43 49.48 8.17
CA ALA A 4 -37.05 48.98 8.10
C ALA A 4 -36.10 50.00 8.71
N SER A 5 -35.62 49.71 9.92
CA SER A 5 -34.43 50.35 10.48
C SER A 5 -33.21 49.64 9.89
N SER A 6 -32.57 50.28 8.91
CA SER A 6 -31.34 49.78 8.30
C SER A 6 -30.16 50.05 9.22
N SER A 7 -29.98 49.18 10.21
CA SER A 7 -28.75 49.14 11.00
C SER A 7 -27.70 48.39 10.20
N SER A 8 -26.76 49.13 9.61
CA SER A 8 -25.57 48.60 8.96
C SER A 8 -24.60 48.08 10.02
N SER A 9 -24.69 46.80 10.35
CA SER A 9 -23.66 46.07 11.09
C SER A 9 -22.83 45.22 10.12
N SER A 10 -21.53 45.32 10.32
CA SER A 10 -20.41 44.83 9.53
C SER A 10 -20.56 43.39 9.03
N PHE A 11 -20.19 43.16 7.76
CA PHE A 11 -20.07 41.88 7.06
C PHE A 11 -19.04 40.88 7.67
N PHE A 12 -18.71 41.02 8.96
CA PHE A 12 -17.79 40.15 9.70
C PHE A 12 -18.44 39.62 10.98
N ASP A 13 -19.68 39.19 10.89
CA ASP A 13 -20.23 38.24 11.86
C ASP A 13 -19.58 36.87 11.58
N ILE A 14 -18.47 36.59 12.26
CA ILE A 14 -17.99 35.22 12.42
C ILE A 14 -18.95 34.56 13.39
N GLU A 15 -19.96 33.87 12.86
CA GLU A 15 -20.83 32.99 13.64
C GLU A 15 -19.96 31.84 14.20
N PRO A 16 -19.87 31.67 15.54
CA PRO A 16 -19.21 30.51 16.10
C PRO A 16 -20.19 29.34 16.02
N LEU A 17 -20.11 28.57 14.93
CA LEU A 17 -20.80 27.29 14.83
C LEU A 17 -20.16 26.31 15.81
N ASP A 18 -20.74 26.30 17.01
CA ASP A 18 -20.73 25.17 17.92
C ASP A 18 -21.36 23.97 17.20
N GLY A 19 -20.58 22.90 17.03
CA GLY A 19 -21.11 21.57 16.75
C GLY A 19 -20.94 21.05 15.32
N GLY A 20 -19.90 20.22 15.15
CA GLY A 20 -20.05 19.00 14.35
C GLY A 20 -19.48 19.03 12.93
N GLU A 21 -18.36 18.33 12.79
CA GLU A 21 -18.13 17.40 11.68
C GLU A 21 -18.08 17.98 10.26
N ALA A 22 -16.88 18.39 9.83
CA ALA A 22 -16.42 18.15 8.47
C ALA A 22 -14.88 18.24 8.34
N CYS A 23 -14.14 17.44 9.10
CA CYS A 23 -12.84 16.96 8.62
C CYS A 23 -13.09 15.87 7.57
N LEU A 24 -13.73 16.23 6.45
CA LEU A 24 -13.90 15.39 5.25
C LEU A 24 -13.00 15.93 4.13
N SER A 25 -11.74 16.18 4.47
CA SER A 25 -10.66 16.51 3.52
C SER A 25 -9.51 15.52 3.75
N GLY A 26 -9.70 14.28 3.29
CA GLY A 26 -8.68 13.25 3.40
C GLY A 26 -9.26 11.86 3.24
N HIS A 27 -9.56 11.48 2.01
CA HIS A 27 -9.98 10.14 1.63
C HIS A 27 -8.98 9.06 2.12
N ALA A 28 -9.52 7.92 2.56
CA ALA A 28 -8.91 6.57 2.56
C ALA A 28 -8.05 6.09 3.76
N MET A 29 -8.45 6.33 5.01
CA MET A 29 -7.87 5.64 6.18
C MET A 29 -8.92 5.10 7.17
N ASP A 30 -10.05 4.60 6.67
CA ASP A 30 -11.19 4.20 7.50
C ASP A 30 -11.10 2.78 8.05
N ALA A 31 -10.04 2.01 7.75
CA ALA A 31 -9.91 0.62 8.21
C ALA A 31 -8.46 0.18 8.42
N CYS A 32 -8.27 -0.74 9.37
CA CYS A 32 -7.01 -1.42 9.62
C CYS A 32 -6.57 -2.22 8.39
N SER A 33 -5.31 -2.09 8.01
CA SER A 33 -4.78 -2.76 6.80
C SER A 33 -4.63 -4.27 6.95
N LEU A 34 -4.46 -4.77 8.19
CA LEU A 34 -4.33 -6.20 8.47
C LEU A 34 -5.68 -6.87 8.67
N CYS A 35 -6.44 -6.44 9.70
CA CYS A 35 -7.67 -7.11 10.11
C CYS A 35 -8.95 -6.48 9.52
N ARG A 36 -8.81 -5.42 8.71
CA ARG A 36 -9.91 -4.73 8.01
C ARG A 36 -11.00 -4.15 8.91
N LYS A 37 -10.77 -4.10 10.23
CA LYS A 37 -11.65 -3.43 11.20
C LYS A 37 -11.72 -1.93 10.91
N PRO A 38 -12.90 -1.30 10.98
CA PRO A 38 -13.02 0.12 10.77
C PRO A 38 -12.27 0.90 11.85
N LEU A 39 -11.56 1.96 11.44
CA LEU A 39 -10.86 2.88 12.32
C LEU A 39 -11.82 4.02 12.63
N THR A 40 -12.45 3.95 13.81
CA THR A 40 -13.34 4.99 14.29
C THR A 40 -12.57 6.27 14.59
N ARG A 41 -13.23 7.43 14.42
CA ARG A 41 -12.65 8.77 14.61
C ARG A 41 -12.01 9.02 15.98
N ASN A 42 -12.32 8.18 16.98
CA ASN A 42 -11.86 8.29 18.37
C ASN A 42 -10.89 7.18 18.78
N CYS A 43 -10.40 6.36 17.84
CA CYS A 43 -9.42 5.31 18.14
C CYS A 43 -8.01 5.75 17.75
N ASP A 44 -7.03 5.42 18.59
CA ASP A 44 -5.63 5.57 18.25
C ASP A 44 -5.29 4.75 17.01
N ILE A 45 -4.66 5.39 16.03
CA ILE A 45 -4.27 4.77 14.77
C ILE A 45 -2.76 4.54 14.80
N PHE A 46 -2.35 3.28 14.68
CA PHE A 46 -0.95 2.89 14.60
C PHE A 46 -0.54 2.89 13.12
N MET A 47 0.51 3.63 12.76
CA MET A 47 0.93 3.80 11.37
C MET A 47 2.24 3.04 11.06
N TYR A 48 2.33 2.40 9.90
CA TYR A 48 3.58 1.88 9.34
C TYR A 48 3.72 2.29 7.87
N ARG A 49 4.90 2.81 7.49
CA ARG A 49 5.22 3.31 6.14
C ARG A 49 4.30 4.41 5.60
N GLY A 50 3.66 5.18 6.48
CA GLY A 50 2.90 6.40 6.15
C GLY A 50 1.47 6.17 5.66
N ASN A 51 1.23 5.20 4.78
CA ASN A 51 -0.09 4.95 4.17
C ASN A 51 -0.84 3.73 4.74
N THR A 52 -0.28 3.06 5.74
CA THR A 52 -0.84 1.79 6.24
C THR A 52 -1.29 1.97 7.69
N PRO A 53 -2.59 2.21 7.94
CA PRO A 53 -3.11 2.39 9.29
C PRO A 53 -3.51 1.05 9.90
N PHE A 54 -3.35 0.92 11.22
CA PHE A 54 -3.65 -0.28 12.01
C PHE A 54 -4.42 0.09 13.28
N CYS A 55 -5.32 -0.80 13.69
CA CYS A 55 -6.14 -0.61 14.89
C CYS A 55 -5.41 -0.92 16.20
N SER A 56 -4.21 -1.50 16.13
CA SER A 56 -3.37 -1.85 17.27
C SER A 56 -1.91 -1.96 16.85
N GLU A 57 -1.01 -1.83 17.81
CA GLU A 57 0.42 -2.12 17.63
C GLU A 57 0.64 -3.57 17.16
N GLU A 58 -0.07 -4.54 17.73
CA GLU A 58 0.03 -5.95 17.32
C GLU A 58 -0.31 -6.16 15.83
N CYS A 59 -1.33 -5.47 15.31
CA CYS A 59 -1.65 -5.53 13.88
C CYS A 59 -0.55 -4.92 13.01
N ARG A 60 0.13 -3.88 13.50
CA ARG A 60 1.25 -3.24 12.81
C ARG A 60 2.48 -4.14 12.80
N ASP A 61 2.81 -4.74 13.93
CA ASP A 61 3.98 -5.60 14.07
C ASP A 61 3.84 -6.89 13.27
N HIS A 62 2.64 -7.47 13.24
CA HIS A 62 2.37 -8.63 12.39
C HIS A 62 2.54 -8.30 10.89
N GLN A 63 2.15 -7.09 10.44
CA GLN A 63 2.44 -6.67 9.05
C GLN A 63 3.95 -6.57 8.79
N MET A 64 4.74 -6.07 9.76
CA MET A 64 6.19 -5.97 9.62
C MET A 64 6.83 -7.35 9.44
N GLU A 65 6.41 -8.33 10.24
CA GLU A 65 6.90 -9.71 10.13
C GLU A 65 6.54 -10.33 8.77
N MET A 66 5.31 -10.12 8.29
CA MET A 66 4.88 -10.60 6.98
C MET A 66 5.70 -9.98 5.84
N ASP A 67 5.96 -8.67 5.90
CA ASP A 67 6.79 -7.95 4.93
C ASP A 67 8.22 -8.51 4.91
N GLU A 68 8.83 -8.74 6.08
CA GLU A 68 10.16 -9.34 6.18
C GLU A 68 10.21 -10.75 5.60
N ALA A 69 9.22 -11.58 5.93
CA ALA A 69 9.11 -12.93 5.38
C ALA A 69 8.96 -12.91 3.86
N ALA A 70 8.14 -11.98 3.32
CA ALA A 70 7.95 -11.81 1.90
C ALA A 70 9.26 -11.44 1.18
N VAL A 71 10.09 -10.58 1.78
CA VAL A 71 11.42 -10.23 1.23
C VAL A 71 12.32 -11.47 1.17
N ARG A 72 12.37 -12.25 2.25
CA ARG A 72 13.19 -13.48 2.31
C ARG A 72 12.76 -14.48 1.24
N ILE A 73 11.46 -14.74 1.11
CA ILE A 73 10.89 -15.64 0.10
C ILE A 73 11.13 -15.12 -1.32
N SER A 74 11.01 -13.81 -1.55
CA SER A 74 11.31 -13.20 -2.84
C SER A 74 12.77 -13.40 -3.23
N ALA A 75 13.70 -13.22 -2.29
CA ALA A 75 15.12 -13.41 -2.51
C ALA A 75 15.48 -14.87 -2.82
N THR A 76 14.90 -15.85 -2.11
CA THR A 76 15.12 -17.27 -2.41
C THR A 76 14.57 -17.63 -3.79
N ASN A 77 13.35 -17.21 -4.09
CA ASN A 77 12.71 -17.43 -5.39
C ASN A 77 13.53 -16.82 -6.55
N ALA A 78 14.10 -15.63 -6.36
CA ALA A 78 14.96 -14.99 -7.35
C ALA A 78 16.23 -15.81 -7.60
N ARG A 79 16.89 -16.31 -6.55
CA ARG A 79 18.08 -17.16 -6.67
C ARG A 79 17.79 -18.47 -7.38
N GLU A 80 16.68 -19.13 -7.04
CA GLU A 80 16.28 -20.36 -7.72
C GLU A 80 15.97 -20.13 -9.20
N ARG A 81 15.29 -19.01 -9.53
CA ARG A 81 15.02 -18.63 -10.91
C ARG A 81 16.32 -18.39 -11.68
N ALA A 82 17.31 -17.73 -11.06
CA ALA A 82 18.62 -17.53 -11.65
C ALA A 82 19.33 -18.87 -11.93
N ALA A 83 19.39 -19.77 -10.94
CA ALA A 83 20.00 -21.09 -11.10
C ALA A 83 19.32 -21.93 -12.20
N ARG A 84 17.97 -21.93 -12.26
CA ARG A 84 17.23 -22.59 -13.33
C ARG A 84 17.53 -21.99 -14.70
N ASN A 85 17.65 -20.67 -14.78
CA ASN A 85 18.01 -19.99 -16.03
C ASN A 85 19.42 -20.34 -16.50
N GLU A 86 20.40 -20.40 -15.59
CA GLU A 86 21.77 -20.85 -15.91
C GLU A 86 21.80 -22.29 -16.42
N GLN A 87 21.05 -23.19 -15.78
CA GLN A 87 20.94 -24.58 -16.25
C GLN A 87 20.35 -24.64 -17.64
N ARG A 88 19.28 -23.88 -17.92
CA ARG A 88 18.68 -23.79 -19.26
C ARG A 88 19.69 -23.30 -20.28
N HIS A 89 20.40 -22.20 -19.99
CA HIS A 89 21.40 -21.66 -20.90
C HIS A 89 22.55 -22.65 -21.17
N ARG A 90 22.94 -23.46 -20.16
CA ARG A 90 23.92 -24.53 -20.35
C ARG A 90 23.39 -25.63 -21.26
N LEU A 91 22.15 -26.08 -21.07
CA LEU A 91 21.53 -27.08 -21.92
C LEU A 91 21.38 -26.58 -23.35
N ASP A 92 20.97 -25.33 -23.55
CA ASP A 92 20.87 -24.71 -24.87
C ASP A 92 22.23 -24.64 -25.56
N ALA A 93 23.29 -24.24 -24.85
CA ALA A 93 24.66 -24.25 -25.38
C ALA A 93 25.13 -25.65 -25.78
N SER A 94 24.87 -26.67 -24.94
CA SER A 94 25.18 -28.07 -25.26
C SER A 94 24.40 -28.57 -26.48
N ASN A 95 23.12 -28.24 -26.59
CA ASN A 95 22.27 -28.64 -27.71
C ASN A 95 22.75 -28.02 -29.03
N VAL A 96 23.17 -26.75 -29.02
CA VAL A 96 23.77 -26.08 -30.18
C VAL A 96 25.06 -26.79 -30.60
N ALA A 97 25.92 -27.12 -29.64
CA ALA A 97 27.14 -27.87 -29.93
C ALA A 97 26.84 -29.24 -30.56
N VAL A 98 25.82 -29.95 -30.07
CA VAL A 98 25.38 -31.23 -30.67
C VAL A 98 24.90 -31.02 -32.10
N ALA A 99 24.05 -30.01 -32.36
CA ALA A 99 23.52 -29.73 -33.69
C ALA A 99 24.64 -29.42 -34.72
N ALA A 100 25.70 -28.73 -34.30
CA ALA A 100 26.85 -28.45 -35.16
C ALA A 100 27.69 -29.70 -35.50
N ASN A 101 27.59 -30.77 -34.69
CA ASN A 101 28.32 -32.02 -34.89
C ASN A 101 27.47 -33.13 -35.56
N VAL A 102 26.26 -32.82 -36.06
CA VAL A 102 25.44 -33.79 -36.79
C VAL A 102 26.02 -33.97 -38.20
N PRO A 103 26.43 -35.19 -38.59
CA PRO A 103 26.94 -35.43 -39.94
C PRO A 103 25.82 -35.26 -40.96
N VAL A 104 26.04 -34.42 -41.98
CA VAL A 104 25.14 -34.33 -43.13
C VAL A 104 25.32 -35.59 -43.97
N LEU A 105 24.25 -36.37 -44.13
CA LEU A 105 24.22 -37.51 -45.05
C LEU A 105 24.11 -36.95 -46.47
N SER A 106 25.14 -37.18 -47.28
CA SER A 106 25.19 -36.89 -48.72
C SER A 106 24.42 -37.90 -49.56
#